data_AF-A0A7Y6PSC4-F1
#
_entry.id   AF-A0A7Y6PSC4-F1
#
_cell.length_a   1.000
_cell.length_b   1.000
_cell.length_c   1.000
_cell.angle_alpha   90.00
_cell.angle_beta   90.00
_cell.angle_gamma   90.00
#
_symmetry.space_group_name_H-M   'P 1'
#
loop_
_entity.id
_entity.type
_entity.pdbx_description
1 polymer ?
#
loop_
_entity_poly.entity_id
_entity_poly.type
_entity_poly.pdbx_seq_one_letter_code
_entity_poly.pdbx_strand_id
1 'polypeptide(L)'
;MRVRAAEVAIAALVIAVVVMLIVPVPRPLLDGLLALNIGIAVALLMASLFSQNPLGFGSFPTLLVVTTLFRVGLEVSTTRLILSDADAGSVVHAFGS
;
A
#
# COMPACT_ATOMS: atom_id res chain seq x y z
N MET A 1 10.65 27.74 6.44
CA MET A 1 9.95 26.71 5.65
C MET A 1 9.96 25.40 6.45
N ARG A 2 8.97 25.17 7.32
CA ARG A 2 8.89 23.93 8.12
C ARG A 2 8.14 22.89 7.30
N VAL A 3 8.86 22.20 6.42
CA VAL A 3 8.29 21.06 5.69
C VAL A 3 7.93 20.00 6.73
N ARG A 4 6.65 19.63 6.82
CA ARG A 4 6.24 18.58 7.77
C ARG A 4 6.71 17.25 7.19
N ALA A 5 7.38 16.41 7.98
CA ALA A 5 7.89 15.12 7.52
C ALA A 5 6.81 14.25 6.83
N ALA A 6 5.55 14.40 7.24
CA ALA A 6 4.40 13.76 6.61
C ALA A 6 4.17 14.22 5.16
N GLU A 7 4.33 15.50 4.83
CA GLU A 7 4.17 16.02 3.47
C GLU A 7 5.24 15.46 2.54
N VAL A 8 6.49 15.37 3.03
CA VAL A 8 7.60 14.75 2.29
C VAL A 8 7.34 13.26 2.07
N ALA A 9 6.88 12.55 3.09
CA ALA A 9 6.57 11.13 2.99
C ALA A 9 5.44 10.85 1.99
N ILE A 10 4.38 11.67 1.99
CA ILE A 10 3.27 11.56 1.03
C ILE A 10 3.77 11.84 -0.39
N ALA A 11 4.55 12.91 -0.60
CA ALA A 11 5.10 13.22 -1.92
C ALA A 11 6.02 12.10 -2.43
N ALA A 12 6.89 11.56 -1.56
CA ALA A 12 7.76 10.44 -1.90
C ALA A 12 6.95 9.18 -2.25
N LEU A 13 5.85 8.89 -1.53
CA LEU A 13 4.97 7.78 -1.81
C LEU A 13 4.31 7.91 -3.19
N VAL A 14 3.80 9.10 -3.52
CA VAL A 14 3.17 9.36 -4.84
C VAL A 14 4.19 9.15 -5.95
N ILE A 15 5.42 9.67 -5.80
CA ILE A 15 6.50 9.45 -6.77
C ILE A 15 6.83 7.96 -6.89
N ALA A 16 6.91 7.24 -5.76
CA ALA A 16 7.19 5.80 -5.76
C ALA A 16 6.11 5.01 -6.53
N VAL A 17 4.83 5.34 -6.34
CA VAL A 17 3.72 4.73 -7.10
C VAL A 17 3.87 4.99 -8.60
N VAL A 18 4.14 6.23 -9.01
CA VAL A 18 4.34 6.56 -10.43
C VAL A 18 5.55 5.82 -11.01
N VAL A 19 6.65 5.72 -10.26
CA VAL A 19 7.84 4.98 -10.68
C VAL A 19 7.55 3.49 -10.82
N MET A 20 6.80 2.89 -9.89
CA MET A 20 6.39 1.49 -9.97
C MET A 20 5.54 1.17 -11.22
N LEU A 21 4.79 2.15 -11.75
CA LEU A 21 4.02 1.97 -12.99
C LEU A 21 4.91 1.88 -14.23
N ILE A 22 6.03 2.60 -14.23
CA ILE A 22 6.95 2.69 -15.38
C ILE A 22 8.03 1.60 -15.28
N VAL A 23 8.56 1.37 -14.08
CA VAL A 23 9.66 0.45 -13.82
C VAL A 23 9.11 -0.89 -13.34
N PRO A 24 9.43 -2.01 -14.01
CA PRO A 24 9.03 -3.33 -13.55
C PRO A 24 9.62 -3.61 -12.16
N VAL A 25 8.74 -3.81 -11.19
CA VAL A 25 9.10 -4.20 -9.82
C VAL A 25 9.40 -5.71 -9.79
N PRO A 26 10.49 -6.15 -9.15
CA PRO A 26 10.78 -7.58 -9.04
C PRO A 26 9.71 -8.31 -8.21
N ARG A 27 9.32 -9.49 -8.68
CA ARG A 27 8.29 -10.37 -8.10
C ARG A 27 8.34 -10.51 -6.56
N PRO A 28 9.47 -10.89 -5.93
CA PRO A 28 9.51 -11.09 -4.47
C PRO A 28 9.30 -9.80 -3.67
N LEU A 29 9.69 -8.64 -4.23
CA LEU A 29 9.46 -7.35 -3.57
C LEU A 29 7.98 -6.97 -3.61
N LEU A 30 7.33 -7.17 -4.76
CA LEU A 30 5.91 -6.90 -4.94
C LEU A 30 5.06 -7.80 -4.03
N ASP A 31 5.38 -9.09 -3.93
CA ASP A 31 4.72 -10.03 -2.99
C ASP A 31 4.87 -9.55 -1.54
N GLY A 32 6.07 -9.16 -1.12
CA GLY A 32 6.32 -8.66 0.24
C GLY A 32 5.54 -7.37 0.55
N LEU A 33 5.47 -6.45 -0.42
CA LEU A 33 4.71 -5.20 -0.28
C LEU A 33 3.19 -5.46 -0.24
N LEU A 34 2.70 -6.44 -0.98
CA LEU A 34 1.29 -6.85 -0.96
C LEU A 34 0.92 -7.46 0.41
N ALA A 35 1.75 -8.37 0.93
CA ALA A 35 1.57 -8.94 2.26
C ALA A 35 1.60 -7.87 3.35
N LEU A 36 2.51 -6.91 3.26
CA LEU A 36 2.58 -5.76 4.17
C LEU A 36 1.31 -4.91 4.08
N ASN A 37 0.80 -4.64 2.88
CA ASN A 37 -0.44 -3.88 2.69
C ASN A 37 -1.63 -4.52 3.39
N ILE A 38 -1.80 -5.83 3.21
CA ILE A 38 -2.85 -6.62 3.87
C ILE A 38 -2.66 -6.57 5.39
N GLY A 39 -1.42 -6.73 5.88
CA GLY A 39 -1.09 -6.62 7.30
C GLY A 39 -1.47 -5.26 7.91
N ILE A 40 -1.14 -4.16 7.22
CA ILE A 40 -1.52 -2.80 7.64
C ILE A 40 -3.04 -2.63 7.61
N ALA A 41 -3.73 -3.13 6.58
CA ALA A 41 -5.18 -3.03 6.48
C ALA A 41 -5.88 -3.77 7.63
N VAL A 42 -5.42 -4.97 7.97
CA VAL A 42 -5.94 -5.73 9.12
C VAL A 42 -5.58 -5.06 10.45
N ALA A 43 -4.36 -4.51 10.59
CA ALA A 43 -3.97 -3.77 11.78
C ALA A 43 -4.84 -2.52 11.99
N LEU A 44 -5.14 -1.78 10.92
CA LEU A 44 -6.07 -0.63 10.95
C LEU A 44 -7.50 -1.06 11.26
N LEU A 45 -7.95 -2.19 10.71
CA LEU A 45 -9.25 -2.77 11.03
C LEU A 45 -9.36 -3.11 12.51
N MET A 46 -8.39 -3.86 13.05
CA MET A 46 -8.34 -4.21 14.48
C MET A 46 -8.25 -2.96 15.35
N ALA A 47 -7.39 -2.00 15.00
CA ALA A 47 -7.31 -0.72 15.69
C ALA A 47 -8.66 0.00 15.67
N SER A 48 -9.41 -0.02 14.56
CA SER A 48 -10.74 0.61 14.48
C SER A 48 -11.79 -0.11 15.34
N LEU A 49 -11.76 -1.45 15.39
CA LEU A 49 -12.75 -2.27 16.09
C LEU A 49 -12.55 -2.27 17.61
N PHE A 50 -11.30 -2.21 18.08
CA PHE A 50 -10.97 -2.24 19.51
C PHE A 50 -10.70 -0.85 20.11
N SER A 51 -10.81 0.23 19.33
CA SER A 51 -10.53 1.58 19.83
C SER A 51 -11.70 2.16 20.62
N GLN A 52 -11.44 2.50 21.90
CA GLN A 52 -12.42 3.15 22.80
C GLN A 52 -12.47 4.68 22.64
N ASN A 53 -11.43 5.28 22.06
CA ASN A 53 -11.36 6.68 21.66
C ASN A 53 -10.79 6.66 20.24
N PRO A 54 -11.51 7.04 19.18
CA PRO A 54 -11.20 6.78 17.76
C PRO A 54 -9.84 7.24 17.19
N LEU A 55 -8.84 7.54 18.02
CA LEU A 55 -7.69 8.42 17.83
C LEU A 55 -8.21 9.87 17.80
N GLY A 56 -7.51 10.83 18.41
CA GLY A 56 -7.85 12.24 18.20
C GLY A 56 -7.97 12.51 16.70
N PHE A 57 -9.20 12.79 16.24
CA PHE A 57 -9.74 12.58 14.89
C PHE A 57 -8.97 13.18 13.69
N GLY A 58 -7.85 13.88 13.90
CA GLY A 58 -7.08 14.51 12.83
C GLY A 58 -6.19 13.55 12.02
N SER A 59 -5.68 12.45 12.61
CA SER A 59 -4.66 11.62 11.95
C SER A 59 -5.23 10.40 11.19
N PHE A 60 -6.38 9.86 11.62
CA PHE A 60 -6.96 8.65 11.02
C PHE A 60 -7.32 8.81 9.53
N PRO A 61 -8.00 9.90 9.09
CA PRO A 61 -8.30 10.08 7.67
C PRO A 61 -7.03 10.18 6.81
N THR A 62 -6.00 10.83 7.34
CA THR A 62 -4.72 10.99 6.64
C THR A 62 -4.02 9.63 6.48
N LEU A 63 -4.01 8.79 7.52
CA LEU A 63 -3.45 7.44 7.43
C LEU A 63 -4.19 6.59 6.40
N LEU A 64 -5.53 6.63 6.40
CA LEU A 64 -6.32 5.92 5.41
C LEU A 64 -6.00 6.37 3.97
N VAL A 65 -5.93 7.68 3.71
CA VAL A 65 -5.56 8.22 2.39
C VAL A 65 -4.20 7.70 1.95
N VAL A 66 -3.20 7.74 2.82
CA VAL A 66 -1.84 7.25 2.53
C VAL A 66 -1.84 5.75 2.22
N THR A 67 -2.55 4.94 3.03
CA THR A 67 -2.64 3.49 2.80
C THR A 67 -3.38 3.15 1.50
N THR A 68 -4.40 3.93 1.14
CA THR A 68 -5.15 3.77 -0.11
C THR A 68 -4.29 4.14 -1.32
N LEU A 69 -3.50 5.21 -1.25
CA LEU A 69 -2.56 5.56 -2.33
C LEU A 69 -1.53 4.46 -2.55
N PHE A 70 -1.00 3.90 -1.47
CA PHE A 70 -0.09 2.75 -1.54
C PHE A 70 -0.79 1.52 -2.15
N ARG A 71 -2.05 1.25 -1.79
CA ARG A 71 -2.87 0.18 -2.39
C ARG A 71 -2.97 0.31 -3.91
N VAL A 72 -3.34 1.50 -4.40
CA VAL A 72 -3.52 1.74 -5.85
C VAL A 72 -2.22 1.44 -6.61
N GLY A 73 -1.07 1.88 -6.09
CA GLY A 73 0.22 1.61 -6.75
C GLY A 73 0.58 0.13 -6.81
N LEU A 74 0.35 -0.60 -5.71
CA LEU A 74 0.58 -2.05 -5.68
C LEU A 74 -0.35 -2.78 -6.63
N GLU A 75 -1.66 -2.50 -6.57
CA GLU A 75 -2.67 -3.20 -7.38
C GLU A 75 -2.40 -3.03 -8.88
N VAL A 76 -2.09 -1.81 -9.34
CA VAL A 76 -1.78 -1.59 -10.78
C VAL A 76 -0.46 -2.27 -11.17
N SER A 77 0.55 -2.25 -10.30
CA SER A 77 1.82 -2.96 -10.54
C SER A 77 1.60 -4.47 -10.63
N THR A 78 0.77 -5.03 -9.76
CA THR A 78 0.37 -6.44 -9.77
C THR A 78 -0.37 -6.78 -11.06
N THR A 79 -1.36 -5.97 -11.47
CA THR A 79 -2.08 -6.19 -12.74
C THR A 79 -1.13 -6.17 -13.94
N ARG A 80 -0.19 -5.21 -13.98
CA ARG A 80 0.84 -5.15 -15.03
C ARG A 80 1.69 -6.43 -15.03
N LEU A 81 2.13 -6.89 -13.86
CA LEU A 81 2.94 -8.10 -13.73
C LEU A 81 2.17 -9.34 -14.20
N ILE A 82 0.90 -9.49 -13.79
CA ILE A 82 0.01 -10.56 -14.25
C ILE A 82 -0.12 -10.55 -15.78
N LEU A 83 -0.36 -9.38 -16.38
CA LEU A 83 -0.55 -9.25 -17.83
C LEU A 83 0.75 -9.41 -18.64
N SER A 84 1.91 -9.13 -18.03
CA SER A 84 3.21 -9.17 -18.73
C SER A 84 3.92 -10.51 -18.60
N ASP A 85 3.91 -11.11 -17.39
CA ASP A 85 4.68 -12.32 -17.05
C ASP A 85 3.79 -13.56 -16.85
N ALA A 86 2.45 -13.41 -16.91
CA ALA A 86 1.46 -14.44 -16.59
C ALA A 86 1.62 -15.09 -15.20
N ASP A 87 2.39 -14.45 -14.32
CA ASP A 87 2.72 -14.92 -12.98
C ASP A 87 2.44 -13.80 -11.97
N ALA A 88 1.46 -14.03 -11.11
CA ALA A 88 0.93 -13.06 -10.18
C ALA A 88 1.73 -12.94 -8.86
N GLY A 89 2.69 -13.83 -8.63
CA GLY A 89 3.38 -13.95 -7.35
C GLY A 89 2.65 -14.87 -6.35
N SER A 90 3.39 -15.33 -5.35
CA SER A 90 2.96 -16.33 -4.38
C SER A 90 1.80 -15.86 -3.50
N VAL A 91 1.77 -14.56 -3.13
CA VAL A 91 0.70 -14.01 -2.28
C VAL A 91 -0.60 -13.99 -3.07
N VAL A 92 -0.57 -13.55 -4.33
CA VAL A 92 -1.77 -13.52 -5.16
C VAL A 92 -2.29 -14.94 -5.43
N HIS A 93 -1.39 -15.91 -5.68
CA HIS A 93 -1.79 -17.32 -5.82
C HIS A 93 -2.38 -17.90 -4.53
N ALA A 94 -1.83 -17.59 -3.36
CA ALA A 94 -2.29 -18.10 -2.08
C ALA A 94 -3.69 -17.61 -1.67
N PHE A 95 -4.06 -16.40 -2.08
CA PHE A 95 -5.41 -15.86 -1.85
C PHE A 95 -6.39 -16.13 -3.02
N GLY A 96 -5.89 -16.51 -4.19
CA GLY A 96 -6.68 -16.73 -5.41
C GLY A 96 -7.09 -18.19 -5.68
N SER A 97 -6.61 -19.15 -4.88
CA SER A 97 -7.01 -20.57 -4.91
C SER A 97 -8.22 -20.87 -4.04
#